data_AF-A0A173TA51-F1
#
_entry.id   AF-A0A173TA51-F1
#
_cell.length_a   1.000
_cell.length_b   1.000
_cell.length_c   1.000
_cell.angle_alpha   90.00
_cell.angle_beta   90.00
_cell.angle_gamma   90.00
#
_symmetry.space_group_name_H-M   'P 1'
#
loop_
_entity.id
_entity.type
_entity.pdbx_description
1 polymer ?
#
loop_
_entity_poly.entity_id
_entity_poly.type
_entity_poly.pdbx_seq_one_letter_code
_entity_poly.pdbx_strand_id
1 'polypeptide(L)'
;MILGAAGAFSTGGMGKTFISYLSIQKEHVSGILLTLIIGLILSVYISFKKLCVLLKEQSGEKVIRVLDIVLGYHEFIKQYYENRLNDTKDIVESEKIKQKNKELEQKEEYLIEFERRMLDQKKGLLFFKLPEQSEIPVTNSFIRKMPMYVDNICKFKSDVDRLTKEFCEKFSQDKEDNKELLKAYFVGIGMYVSNDLFGSSGTNIRTHFRILRNGQHVKYTAVLGSIISNDKITEIPQNSNSMIDRSFQLKKSLIASLNPEYNYDTKTKWDDYMTITYYNLKSCDEPFLSMAISIKYVEQYGDMLYFLNFYKIEECMDSYIKMIDRKCDIVNTLK
;
A
#
# COMPACT_ATOMS: atom_id res chain seq x y z
N MET A 1 -47.86 38.67 -31.89
CA MET A 1 -48.96 39.47 -31.31
C MET A 1 -48.79 40.94 -31.72
N ILE A 2 -48.71 41.22 -33.03
CA ILE A 2 -48.36 42.54 -33.62
C ILE A 2 -49.53 43.10 -34.45
N LEU A 3 -50.76 42.66 -34.16
CA LEU A 3 -51.99 43.07 -34.86
C LEU A 3 -52.97 43.84 -33.97
N GLY A 4 -52.53 44.33 -32.81
CA GLY A 4 -53.38 45.04 -31.83
C GLY A 4 -53.29 46.56 -31.85
N ALA A 5 -52.43 47.17 -32.67
CA ALA A 5 -52.16 48.61 -32.64
C ALA A 5 -52.83 49.43 -33.76
N ALA A 6 -53.38 48.77 -34.79
CA ALA A 6 -54.08 49.46 -35.89
C ALA A 6 -55.59 49.68 -35.63
N GLY A 7 -56.14 49.12 -34.54
CA GLY A 7 -57.56 49.27 -34.18
C GLY A 7 -57.87 50.50 -33.32
N ALA A 8 -56.88 51.10 -32.67
CA ALA A 8 -57.09 52.15 -31.68
C ALA A 8 -57.29 53.58 -32.27
N PHE A 9 -57.10 53.75 -33.58
CA PHE A 9 -57.35 55.03 -34.26
C PHE A 9 -58.59 55.03 -35.18
N SER A 10 -59.37 53.94 -35.22
CA SER A 10 -60.56 53.83 -36.08
C SER A 10 -61.91 54.05 -35.37
N THR A 11 -61.93 54.32 -34.07
CA THR A 11 -63.17 54.58 -33.34
C THR A 11 -63.32 56.08 -33.07
N GLY A 12 -64.38 56.66 -33.65
CA GLY A 12 -64.68 58.09 -33.70
C GLY A 12 -65.03 58.78 -32.38
N GLY A 13 -64.30 58.48 -31.30
CA GLY A 13 -64.47 59.08 -29.98
C GLY A 13 -63.29 59.95 -29.55
N MET A 14 -62.09 59.38 -29.40
CA MET A 14 -60.98 60.06 -28.70
C MET A 14 -60.28 61.15 -29.51
N GLY A 15 -60.13 60.98 -30.84
CA GLY A 15 -59.55 62.03 -31.69
C GLY A 15 -60.46 63.27 -31.77
N LYS A 16 -61.79 63.09 -31.77
CA LYS A 16 -62.76 64.18 -31.80
C LYS A 16 -62.84 64.92 -30.46
N THR A 17 -62.69 64.21 -29.33
CA THR A 17 -62.67 64.85 -28.00
C THR A 17 -61.39 65.66 -27.79
N PHE A 18 -60.24 65.19 -28.27
CA PHE A 18 -58.99 65.96 -28.16
C PHE A 18 -58.99 67.24 -29.02
N ILE A 19 -59.57 67.19 -30.22
CA ILE A 19 -59.71 68.36 -31.11
C ILE A 19 -60.76 69.35 -30.57
N SER A 20 -61.86 68.86 -29.99
CA SER A 20 -62.91 69.71 -29.41
C SER A 20 -62.48 70.38 -28.10
N TYR A 21 -61.56 69.77 -27.33
CA TYR A 21 -61.06 70.34 -26.08
C TYR A 21 -60.03 71.47 -26.31
N LEU A 22 -59.35 71.47 -27.46
CA LEU A 22 -58.31 72.44 -27.80
C LEU A 22 -58.79 73.58 -28.74
N SER A 23 -60.07 73.61 -29.13
CA SER A 23 -60.67 74.66 -29.99
C SER A 23 -59.88 74.94 -31.27
N ILE A 24 -59.32 73.91 -31.90
CA ILE A 24 -58.47 74.05 -33.08
C ILE A 24 -59.35 74.07 -34.34
N GLN A 25 -59.25 75.12 -35.16
CA GLN A 25 -59.94 75.19 -36.45
C GLN A 25 -59.55 74.00 -37.35
N LYS A 26 -60.53 73.41 -38.04
CA LYS A 26 -60.41 72.15 -38.82
C LYS A 26 -59.24 72.11 -39.83
N GLU A 27 -58.75 73.26 -40.27
CA GLU A 27 -57.67 73.37 -41.28
C GLU A 27 -56.28 72.99 -40.75
N HIS A 28 -56.04 73.01 -39.44
CA HIS A 28 -54.70 72.74 -38.86
C HIS A 28 -54.51 71.33 -38.28
N VAL A 29 -55.56 70.51 -38.25
CA VAL A 29 -55.55 69.17 -37.64
C VAL A 29 -54.61 68.20 -38.36
N SER A 30 -54.56 68.25 -39.69
CA SER A 30 -53.69 67.40 -40.50
C SER A 30 -52.19 67.70 -40.25
N GLY A 31 -51.83 68.98 -40.08
CA GLY A 31 -50.45 69.39 -39.79
C GLY A 31 -49.96 68.92 -38.43
N ILE A 32 -50.83 68.92 -37.41
CA ILE A 32 -50.50 68.46 -36.05
C ILE A 32 -50.32 66.93 -36.00
N LEU A 33 -51.13 66.19 -36.75
CA LEU A 33 -51.00 64.72 -36.80
C LEU A 33 -49.70 64.31 -37.51
N LEU A 34 -49.33 65.00 -38.58
CA LEU A 34 -48.09 64.75 -39.32
C LEU A 34 -46.85 65.04 -38.47
N THR A 35 -46.84 66.14 -37.72
CA THR A 35 -45.73 66.48 -36.81
C THR A 35 -45.59 65.47 -35.66
N LEU A 36 -46.71 64.92 -35.17
CA LEU A 36 -46.68 63.83 -34.18
C LEU A 36 -46.05 62.54 -34.73
N ILE A 37 -46.42 62.12 -35.94
CA ILE A 37 -45.85 60.91 -36.56
C ILE A 37 -44.36 61.09 -36.84
N ILE A 38 -43.97 62.24 -37.40
CA ILE A 38 -42.56 62.57 -37.65
C ILE A 38 -41.78 62.60 -36.33
N GLY A 39 -42.35 63.21 -35.27
CA GLY A 39 -41.75 63.23 -33.93
C GLY A 39 -41.55 61.84 -33.34
N LEU A 40 -42.48 60.90 -33.60
CA LEU A 40 -42.39 59.52 -33.12
C LEU A 40 -41.34 58.71 -33.88
N ILE A 41 -41.21 58.90 -35.20
CA ILE A 41 -40.15 58.26 -35.99
C ILE A 41 -38.77 58.80 -35.57
N LEU A 42 -38.66 60.12 -35.34
CA LEU A 42 -37.42 60.74 -34.87
C LEU A 42 -37.03 60.26 -33.46
N SER A 43 -37.99 60.08 -32.55
CA SER A 43 -37.70 59.61 -31.19
C SER A 43 -37.22 58.16 -31.19
N VAL A 44 -37.81 57.30 -32.03
CA VAL A 44 -37.36 55.91 -32.23
C VAL A 44 -35.95 55.89 -32.84
N TYR A 45 -35.69 56.72 -33.86
CA TYR A 45 -34.38 56.81 -34.50
C TYR A 45 -33.28 57.28 -33.54
N ILE A 46 -33.55 58.31 -32.72
CA ILE A 46 -32.59 58.82 -31.72
C ILE A 46 -32.35 57.77 -30.64
N SER A 47 -33.38 57.06 -30.20
CA SER A 47 -33.27 55.98 -29.22
C SER A 47 -32.43 54.83 -29.77
N PHE A 48 -32.65 54.44 -31.03
CA PHE A 48 -31.86 53.42 -31.70
C PHE A 48 -30.39 53.84 -31.87
N LYS A 49 -30.14 55.10 -32.25
CA LYS A 49 -28.77 55.64 -32.37
C LYS A 49 -28.04 55.67 -31.03
N LYS A 50 -28.71 56.07 -29.94
CA LYS A 50 -28.15 56.02 -28.57
C LYS A 50 -27.84 54.58 -28.14
N LEU A 51 -28.72 53.64 -28.47
CA LEU A 51 -28.48 52.21 -28.21
C LEU A 51 -27.24 51.73 -28.96
N CYS A 52 -27.07 52.08 -30.24
CA CYS A 52 -25.87 51.72 -31.01
C CYS A 52 -24.58 52.34 -30.44
N VAL A 53 -24.63 53.56 -29.89
CA VAL A 53 -23.46 54.20 -29.26
C VAL A 53 -23.12 53.54 -27.93
N LEU A 54 -24.10 53.28 -27.07
CA LEU A 54 -23.92 52.55 -25.81
C LEU A 54 -23.36 51.13 -26.04
N LEU A 55 -23.78 50.49 -27.13
CA LEU A 55 -23.27 49.18 -27.53
C LEU A 55 -21.83 49.21 -28.07
N LYS A 56 -21.37 50.35 -28.63
CA LYS A 56 -20.01 50.52 -29.13
C LYS A 56 -19.01 50.79 -28.00
N GLU A 57 -19.44 51.37 -26.88
CA GLU A 57 -18.59 51.68 -25.72
C GLU A 57 -18.28 50.47 -24.82
N GLN A 58 -18.98 49.33 -24.97
CA GLN A 58 -18.72 48.10 -24.19
C GLN A 58 -17.64 47.18 -24.78
N SER A 59 -16.71 47.71 -25.59
CA SER A 59 -15.63 46.92 -26.18
C SER A 59 -14.54 46.56 -25.15
N GLY A 60 -14.83 45.57 -24.30
CA GLY A 60 -13.86 44.84 -23.48
C GLY A 60 -13.79 43.38 -23.95
N GLU A 61 -12.58 42.85 -24.04
CA GLU A 61 -12.22 41.66 -24.84
C GLU A 61 -12.87 40.31 -24.44
N LYS A 62 -13.72 40.23 -23.41
CA LYS A 62 -14.28 38.95 -22.91
C LYS A 62 -15.66 39.08 -22.25
N VAL A 63 -16.60 39.79 -22.88
CA VAL A 63 -18.00 39.82 -22.41
C VAL A 63 -18.90 39.35 -23.55
N ILE A 64 -19.73 38.33 -23.30
CA ILE A 64 -20.75 37.88 -24.27
C ILE A 64 -21.63 39.10 -24.60
N ARG A 65 -21.62 39.54 -25.85
CA ARG A 65 -22.42 40.71 -26.25
C ARG A 65 -23.86 40.25 -26.34
N VAL A 66 -24.80 41.10 -25.90
CA VAL A 66 -26.24 40.88 -26.10
C VAL A 66 -26.54 40.69 -27.61
N LEU A 67 -25.76 41.34 -28.47
CA LEU A 67 -25.82 41.16 -29.92
C LEU A 67 -25.45 39.74 -30.37
N ASP A 68 -24.48 39.07 -29.75
CA ASP A 68 -24.06 37.71 -30.12
C ASP A 68 -25.12 36.67 -29.75
N ILE A 69 -25.88 36.92 -28.68
CA ILE A 69 -27.05 36.13 -28.27
C ILE A 69 -28.23 36.35 -29.22
N VAL A 70 -28.48 37.61 -29.61
CA VAL A 70 -29.58 37.99 -30.51
C VAL A 70 -29.32 37.55 -31.96
N LEU A 71 -28.06 37.53 -32.40
CA LEU A 71 -27.65 37.10 -33.75
C LEU A 71 -27.39 35.58 -33.85
N GLY A 72 -27.48 34.83 -32.75
CA GLY A 72 -27.46 33.36 -32.78
C GLY A 72 -26.08 32.73 -33.06
N TYR A 73 -24.98 33.35 -32.62
CA TYR A 73 -23.64 32.74 -32.74
C TYR A 73 -23.44 31.63 -31.69
N HIS A 74 -24.07 30.47 -31.91
CA HIS A 74 -24.07 29.33 -30.98
C HIS A 74 -22.67 28.79 -30.66
N GLU A 75 -21.74 28.85 -31.60
CA GLU A 75 -20.41 28.25 -31.45
C GLU A 75 -19.51 29.03 -30.48
N PHE A 76 -19.54 30.37 -30.52
CA PHE A 76 -18.80 31.22 -29.58
C PHE A 76 -19.32 31.09 -28.14
N ILE A 77 -20.64 31.04 -27.98
CA ILE A 77 -21.28 30.86 -26.68
C ILE A 77 -20.90 29.49 -26.09
N LYS A 78 -20.96 28.43 -26.89
CA LYS A 78 -20.56 27.08 -26.48
C LYS A 78 -19.09 27.04 -26.05
N GLN A 79 -18.19 27.61 -26.85
CA GLN A 79 -16.76 27.65 -26.54
C GLN A 79 -16.45 28.44 -25.26
N TYR A 80 -17.16 29.53 -25.01
CA TYR A 80 -17.05 30.30 -23.77
C TYR A 80 -17.46 29.48 -22.54
N TYR A 81 -18.58 28.74 -22.61
CA TYR A 81 -19.01 27.88 -21.52
C TYR A 81 -18.09 26.67 -21.31
N GLU A 82 -17.60 26.05 -22.38
CA GLU A 82 -16.65 24.93 -22.29
C GLU A 82 -15.32 25.36 -21.66
N ASN A 83 -14.77 26.51 -22.04
CA ASN A 83 -13.55 27.05 -21.42
C ASN A 83 -13.76 27.36 -19.93
N ARG A 84 -14.89 28.00 -19.56
CA ARG A 84 -15.25 28.23 -18.14
C ARG A 84 -15.40 26.94 -17.35
N LEU A 85 -15.96 25.89 -17.95
CA LEU A 85 -16.11 24.57 -17.31
C LEU A 85 -14.76 23.89 -17.08
N ASN A 86 -13.82 24.00 -18.02
CA ASN A 86 -12.47 23.44 -17.87
C ASN A 86 -11.65 24.22 -16.84
N ASP A 87 -11.67 25.55 -16.88
CA ASP A 87 -10.99 26.40 -15.89
C ASP A 87 -11.48 26.08 -14.45
N THR A 88 -12.78 25.84 -14.29
CA THR A 88 -13.37 25.51 -12.98
C THR A 88 -12.96 24.11 -12.51
N LYS A 89 -12.82 23.14 -13.42
CA LYS A 89 -12.38 21.77 -13.08
C LYS A 89 -10.93 21.75 -12.60
N ASP A 90 -10.04 22.45 -13.29
CA ASP A 90 -8.62 22.50 -12.95
C ASP A 90 -8.40 23.16 -11.58
N ILE A 91 -9.17 24.21 -11.26
CA ILE A 91 -9.14 24.85 -9.95
C ILE A 91 -9.59 23.88 -8.86
N VAL A 92 -10.71 23.17 -9.04
CA VAL A 92 -11.23 22.20 -8.06
C VAL A 92 -10.27 21.03 -7.85
N GLU A 93 -9.60 20.56 -8.89
CA GLU A 93 -8.61 19.50 -8.78
C GLU A 93 -7.35 19.98 -8.05
N SER A 94 -6.89 21.20 -8.33
CA SER A 94 -5.75 21.80 -7.63
C SER A 94 -6.03 22.04 -6.13
N GLU A 95 -7.26 22.42 -5.77
CA GLU A 95 -7.67 22.59 -4.36
C GLU A 95 -7.74 21.25 -3.62
N LYS A 96 -8.25 20.19 -4.27
CA LYS A 96 -8.25 18.83 -3.72
C LYS A 96 -6.83 18.31 -3.48
N ILE A 97 -5.90 18.59 -4.38
CA ILE A 97 -4.48 18.20 -4.21
C ILE A 97 -3.85 18.97 -3.04
N LYS A 98 -4.11 20.28 -2.92
CA LYS A 98 -3.63 21.09 -1.78
C LYS A 98 -4.18 20.61 -0.44
N GLN A 99 -5.46 20.25 -0.37
CA GLN A 99 -6.06 19.68 0.84
C GLN A 99 -5.42 18.35 1.21
N LYS A 100 -5.25 17.44 0.24
CA LYS A 100 -4.58 16.14 0.47
C LYS A 100 -3.12 16.32 0.92
N ASN A 101 -2.37 17.23 0.33
CA ASN A 101 -0.98 17.48 0.74
C ASN A 101 -0.91 18.03 2.17
N LYS A 102 -1.83 18.94 2.54
CA LYS A 102 -1.91 19.45 3.91
C LYS A 102 -2.30 18.35 4.93
N GLU A 103 -3.19 17.43 4.56
CA GLU A 103 -3.51 16.26 5.38
C GLU A 103 -2.32 15.30 5.51
N LEU A 104 -1.51 15.14 4.45
CA LEU A 104 -0.30 14.32 4.48
C LEU A 104 0.78 14.95 5.36
N GLU A 105 1.03 16.25 5.24
CA GLU A 105 1.97 17.00 6.09
C GLU A 105 1.58 16.88 7.57
N GLN A 106 0.29 17.04 7.90
CA GLN A 106 -0.20 16.87 9.27
C GLN A 106 -0.01 15.43 9.80
N LYS A 107 -0.16 14.43 8.93
CA LYS A 107 0.10 13.02 9.30
C LYS A 107 1.59 12.78 9.50
N GLU A 108 2.45 13.34 8.66
CA GLU A 108 3.91 13.22 8.78
C GLU A 108 4.40 13.89 10.08
N GLU A 109 3.94 15.11 10.37
CA GLU A 109 4.26 15.80 11.63
C GLU A 109 3.79 15.00 12.85
N TYR A 110 2.57 14.45 12.80
CA TYR A 110 2.05 13.58 13.85
C TYR A 110 2.90 12.31 14.03
N LEU A 111 3.33 11.68 12.93
CA LEU A 111 4.19 10.49 12.96
C LEU A 111 5.56 10.81 13.56
N ILE A 112 6.17 11.93 13.19
CA ILE A 112 7.46 12.38 13.74
C ILE A 112 7.34 12.67 15.23
N GLU A 113 6.28 13.36 15.67
CA GLU A 113 6.04 13.64 17.09
C GLU A 113 5.72 12.37 17.87
N PHE A 114 5.00 11.42 17.27
CA PHE A 114 4.76 10.10 17.82
C PHE A 114 6.07 9.30 17.96
N GLU A 115 6.90 9.25 16.94
CA GLU A 115 8.22 8.61 16.97
C GLU A 115 9.10 9.21 18.07
N ARG A 116 9.10 10.55 18.21
CA ARG A 116 9.87 11.23 19.25
C ARG A 116 9.38 10.87 20.66
N ARG A 117 8.05 10.82 20.87
CA ARG A 117 7.45 10.37 22.14
C ARG A 117 7.79 8.90 22.44
N MET A 118 7.76 8.04 21.42
CA MET A 118 8.18 6.65 21.54
C MET A 118 9.66 6.58 21.91
N LEU A 119 10.53 7.37 21.28
CA LEU A 119 11.97 7.44 21.58
C LEU A 119 12.24 7.91 23.01
N ASP A 120 11.48 8.88 23.50
CA ASP A 120 11.58 9.34 24.89
C ASP A 120 11.06 8.28 25.87
N GLN A 121 10.03 7.50 25.52
CA GLN A 121 9.62 6.32 26.29
C GLN A 121 10.66 5.18 26.25
N LYS A 122 11.49 5.10 25.21
CA LYS A 122 12.63 4.17 25.16
C LYS A 122 13.72 4.51 26.19
N LYS A 123 13.83 5.76 26.66
CA LYS A 123 14.86 6.15 27.64
C LYS A 123 14.60 5.46 28.99
N GLY A 124 15.37 4.42 29.27
CA GLY A 124 15.31 3.64 30.53
C GLY A 124 14.82 2.20 30.35
N LEU A 125 14.34 1.83 29.15
CA LEU A 125 14.03 0.44 28.81
C LEU A 125 15.29 -0.28 28.33
N LEU A 126 15.45 -1.53 28.72
CA LEU A 126 16.52 -2.39 28.24
C LEU A 126 16.07 -2.99 26.90
N PHE A 127 16.93 -3.01 25.88
CA PHE A 127 16.61 -3.53 24.55
C PHE A 127 17.58 -4.63 24.15
N PHE A 128 17.09 -5.67 23.49
CA PHE A 128 17.95 -6.57 22.72
C PHE A 128 18.24 -5.95 21.36
N LYS A 129 19.52 -5.90 21.01
CA LYS A 129 19.95 -5.59 19.63
C LYS A 129 19.89 -6.88 18.83
N LEU A 130 18.90 -6.98 17.95
CA LEU A 130 18.79 -8.03 16.96
C LEU A 130 19.44 -7.57 15.63
N PRO A 131 19.68 -8.48 14.68
CA PRO A 131 20.21 -8.13 13.36
C PRO A 131 19.35 -7.05 12.67
N GLU A 132 19.99 -6.29 11.77
CA GLU A 132 19.35 -5.21 11.00
C GLU A 132 18.71 -4.09 11.83
N GLN A 133 19.41 -3.61 12.87
CA GLN A 133 18.97 -2.44 13.67
C GLN A 133 17.60 -2.63 14.35
N SER A 134 17.14 -3.89 14.48
CA SER A 134 15.93 -4.21 15.20
C SER A 134 16.19 -4.22 16.70
N GLU A 135 15.49 -3.36 17.43
CA GLU A 135 15.55 -3.28 18.89
C GLU A 135 14.23 -3.77 19.50
N ILE A 136 14.29 -4.86 20.27
CA ILE A 136 13.11 -5.37 20.99
C ILE A 136 13.19 -4.97 22.46
N PRO A 137 12.14 -4.32 23.01
CA PRO A 137 12.10 -3.98 24.43
C PRO A 137 12.07 -5.26 25.27
N VAL A 138 12.97 -5.33 26.24
CA VAL A 138 12.99 -6.40 27.23
C VAL A 138 11.87 -6.14 28.24
N THR A 139 10.76 -6.84 28.07
CA THR A 139 9.64 -6.76 29.00
C THR A 139 9.90 -7.59 30.26
N ASN A 140 9.25 -7.24 31.38
CA ASN A 140 9.29 -8.06 32.59
C ASN A 140 8.75 -9.48 32.35
N SER A 141 7.80 -9.64 31.42
CA SER A 141 7.30 -10.95 31.01
C SER A 141 8.41 -11.80 30.38
N PHE A 142 9.18 -11.21 29.46
CA PHE A 142 10.30 -11.87 28.80
C PHE A 142 11.37 -12.34 29.81
N ILE A 143 11.76 -11.47 30.75
CA ILE A 143 12.75 -11.80 31.80
C ILE A 143 12.27 -12.99 32.65
N ARG A 144 10.98 -13.03 33.00
CA ARG A 144 10.40 -14.14 33.77
C ARG A 144 10.40 -15.47 33.01
N LYS A 145 10.24 -15.43 31.67
CA LYS A 145 10.27 -16.63 30.81
C LYS A 145 11.69 -17.08 30.46
N MET A 146 12.69 -16.22 30.60
CA MET A 146 14.07 -16.49 30.17
C MET A 146 14.69 -17.76 30.79
N PRO A 147 14.54 -18.07 32.09
CA PRO A 147 15.07 -19.33 32.65
C PRO A 147 14.50 -20.57 31.96
N MET A 148 13.18 -20.58 31.72
CA MET A 148 12.52 -21.66 30.98
C MET A 148 13.07 -21.77 29.55
N TYR A 149 13.33 -20.65 28.87
CA TYR A 149 13.91 -20.69 27.54
C TYR A 149 15.34 -21.23 27.52
N VAL A 150 16.15 -20.93 28.54
CA VAL A 150 17.48 -21.51 28.70
C VAL A 150 17.40 -23.03 28.90
N ASP A 151 16.50 -23.49 29.78
CA ASP A 151 16.27 -24.92 30.02
C ASP A 151 15.83 -25.65 28.74
N ASN A 152 14.92 -25.05 27.99
CA ASN A 152 14.44 -25.55 26.70
C ASN A 152 15.58 -25.69 25.68
N ILE A 153 16.48 -24.69 25.58
CA ILE A 153 17.66 -24.77 24.71
C ILE A 153 18.62 -25.87 25.17
N CYS A 154 18.87 -25.99 26.47
CA CYS A 154 19.76 -27.03 27.01
C CYS A 154 19.23 -28.43 26.65
N LYS A 155 17.92 -28.66 26.82
CA LYS A 155 17.27 -29.91 26.44
C LYS A 155 17.37 -30.17 24.94
N PHE A 156 16.98 -29.19 24.12
CA PHE A 156 17.08 -29.26 22.67
C PHE A 156 18.49 -29.63 22.20
N LYS A 157 19.52 -28.98 22.75
CA LYS A 157 20.93 -29.27 22.43
C LYS A 157 21.33 -30.70 22.79
N SER A 158 20.92 -31.17 23.97
CA SER A 158 21.19 -32.54 24.40
C SER A 158 20.56 -33.57 23.44
N ASP A 159 19.30 -33.35 23.05
CA ASP A 159 18.57 -34.27 22.18
C ASP A 159 19.09 -34.24 20.73
N VAL A 160 19.41 -33.06 20.19
CA VAL A 160 20.02 -32.93 18.86
C VAL A 160 21.45 -33.49 18.82
N ASP A 161 22.24 -33.34 19.89
CA ASP A 161 23.57 -33.94 19.98
C ASP A 161 23.50 -35.47 19.93
N ARG A 162 22.59 -36.07 20.70
CA ARG A 162 22.33 -37.51 20.65
C ARG A 162 21.89 -37.96 19.26
N LEU A 163 20.92 -37.28 18.66
CA LEU A 163 20.44 -37.57 17.30
C LEU A 163 21.57 -37.49 16.27
N THR A 164 22.45 -36.50 16.40
CA THR A 164 23.60 -36.28 15.51
C THR A 164 24.62 -37.39 15.63
N LYS A 165 24.93 -37.85 16.85
CA LYS A 165 25.83 -38.99 17.08
C LYS A 165 25.26 -40.28 16.51
N GLU A 166 23.98 -40.56 16.77
CA GLU A 166 23.30 -41.74 16.22
C GLU A 166 23.29 -41.73 14.68
N PHE A 167 23.07 -40.57 14.05
CA PHE A 167 23.18 -40.44 12.61
C PHE A 167 24.59 -40.78 12.13
N CYS A 168 25.63 -40.21 12.75
CA CYS A 168 27.02 -40.43 12.39
C CYS A 168 27.45 -41.90 12.53
N GLU A 169 26.89 -42.62 13.50
CA GLU A 169 27.15 -44.06 13.73
C GLU A 169 26.45 -44.95 12.70
N LYS A 170 25.20 -44.62 12.34
CA LYS A 170 24.39 -45.42 11.41
C LYS A 170 24.73 -45.17 9.94
N PHE A 171 25.27 -43.99 9.63
CA PHE A 171 25.61 -43.60 8.26
C PHE A 171 26.75 -44.48 7.72
N SER A 172 26.57 -45.04 6.52
CA SER A 172 27.57 -45.88 5.85
C SER A 172 27.58 -45.56 4.37
N GLN A 173 28.72 -45.24 3.77
CA GLN A 173 28.79 -44.71 2.39
C GLN A 173 28.13 -45.61 1.31
N ASP A 174 28.02 -46.92 1.57
CA ASP A 174 27.53 -47.91 0.60
C ASP A 174 26.03 -48.26 0.72
N LYS A 175 25.24 -47.51 1.51
CA LYS A 175 23.81 -47.81 1.72
C LYS A 175 22.88 -46.93 0.89
N GLU A 176 21.99 -47.56 0.14
CA GLU A 176 20.91 -46.89 -0.62
C GLU A 176 19.96 -46.10 0.29
N ASP A 177 19.78 -46.54 1.55
CA ASP A 177 18.90 -45.91 2.56
C ASP A 177 19.43 -44.58 3.14
N ASN A 178 20.62 -44.14 2.76
CA ASN A 178 21.26 -42.95 3.33
C ASN A 178 20.46 -41.66 3.12
N LYS A 179 19.72 -41.54 2.01
CA LYS A 179 18.87 -40.36 1.73
C LYS A 179 17.69 -40.30 2.70
N GLU A 180 17.08 -41.45 3.02
CA GLU A 180 15.99 -41.54 3.98
C GLU A 180 16.50 -41.34 5.42
N LEU A 181 17.69 -41.85 5.74
CA LEU A 181 18.33 -41.59 7.03
C LEU A 181 18.60 -40.08 7.23
N LEU A 182 19.11 -39.39 6.21
CA LEU A 182 19.33 -37.94 6.25
C LEU A 182 18.00 -37.19 6.39
N LYS A 183 16.96 -37.62 5.68
CA LYS A 183 15.61 -37.04 5.81
C LYS A 183 15.06 -37.22 7.24
N ALA A 184 15.23 -38.41 7.81
CA ALA A 184 14.82 -38.72 9.18
C ALA A 184 15.56 -37.85 10.21
N TYR A 185 16.85 -37.56 9.99
CA TYR A 185 17.62 -36.65 10.83
C TYR A 185 17.01 -35.24 10.84
N PHE A 186 16.71 -34.66 9.68
CA PHE A 186 16.09 -33.34 9.60
C PHE A 186 14.65 -33.32 10.16
N VAL A 187 13.90 -34.41 10.00
CA VAL A 187 12.59 -34.58 10.67
C VAL A 187 12.77 -34.58 12.19
N GLY A 188 13.77 -35.29 12.71
CA GLY A 188 14.08 -35.34 14.14
C GLY A 188 14.37 -33.94 14.71
N ILE A 189 15.20 -33.15 14.03
CA ILE A 189 15.42 -31.74 14.41
C ILE A 189 14.09 -30.98 14.45
N GLY A 190 13.25 -31.12 13.41
CA GLY A 190 11.95 -30.44 13.35
C GLY A 190 11.03 -30.78 14.52
N MET A 191 11.04 -32.05 14.96
CA MET A 191 10.27 -32.52 16.12
C MET A 191 10.84 -31.96 17.44
N TYR A 192 12.16 -31.95 17.62
CA TYR A 192 12.79 -31.38 18.82
C TYR A 192 12.62 -29.87 18.91
N VAL A 193 12.57 -29.15 17.78
CA VAL A 193 12.20 -27.73 17.78
C VAL A 193 10.81 -27.55 18.41
N SER A 194 9.80 -28.25 17.90
CA SER A 194 8.42 -28.11 18.39
C SER A 194 8.30 -28.52 19.86
N ASN A 195 8.88 -29.67 20.24
CA ASN A 195 8.69 -30.28 21.55
C ASN A 195 9.59 -29.66 22.64
N ASP A 196 10.86 -29.39 22.34
CA ASP A 196 11.82 -28.94 23.37
C ASP A 196 11.89 -27.42 23.44
N LEU A 197 11.91 -26.72 22.29
CA LEU A 197 11.97 -25.26 22.31
C LEU A 197 10.60 -24.66 22.65
N PHE A 198 9.54 -25.09 21.96
CA PHE A 198 8.22 -24.48 22.11
C PHE A 198 7.29 -25.22 23.07
N GLY A 199 7.68 -26.39 23.58
CA GLY A 199 6.83 -27.19 24.47
C GLY A 199 5.49 -27.60 23.84
N SER A 200 5.42 -27.63 22.51
CA SER A 200 4.16 -27.77 21.77
C SER A 200 4.23 -28.97 20.83
N SER A 201 3.42 -29.98 21.13
CA SER A 201 3.13 -31.08 20.20
C SER A 201 2.03 -30.72 19.18
N GLY A 202 1.45 -29.52 19.30
CA GLY A 202 0.35 -29.05 18.46
C GLY A 202 0.80 -28.52 17.10
N THR A 203 -0.16 -28.26 16.22
CA THR A 203 0.06 -27.79 14.84
C THR A 203 0.32 -26.28 14.71
N ASN A 204 0.73 -25.65 15.82
CA ASN A 204 1.01 -24.23 15.91
C ASN A 204 2.45 -23.88 15.52
N ILE A 205 3.34 -24.86 15.55
CA ILE A 205 4.75 -24.69 15.21
C ILE A 205 5.05 -25.56 13.99
N ARG A 206 5.63 -24.98 12.95
CA ARG A 206 6.11 -25.71 11.77
C ARG A 206 7.58 -25.44 11.55
N THR A 207 8.37 -26.50 11.59
CA THR A 207 9.77 -26.45 11.17
C THR A 207 9.89 -27.06 9.79
N HIS A 208 10.52 -26.37 8.85
CA HIS A 208 10.77 -26.92 7.53
C HIS A 208 12.18 -26.62 7.05
N PHE A 209 12.70 -27.55 6.25
CA PHE A 209 14.00 -27.44 5.61
C PHE A 209 13.80 -27.29 4.11
N ARG A 210 14.59 -26.42 3.50
CA ARG A 210 14.63 -26.21 2.06
C ARG A 210 16.00 -26.49 1.51
N ILE A 211 16.02 -27.06 0.31
CA ILE A 211 17.25 -27.28 -0.45
C ILE A 211 17.20 -26.53 -1.77
N LEU A 212 18.34 -26.04 -2.24
CA LEU A 212 18.46 -25.43 -3.55
C LEU A 212 18.47 -26.51 -4.64
N ARG A 213 17.46 -26.50 -5.51
CA ARG A 213 17.37 -27.35 -6.71
C ARG A 213 16.91 -26.53 -7.90
N ASN A 214 17.61 -26.65 -9.03
CA ASN A 214 17.26 -25.97 -10.28
C ASN A 214 17.02 -24.45 -10.12
N GLY A 215 17.83 -23.78 -9.30
CA GLY A 215 17.70 -22.34 -9.04
C GLY A 215 16.52 -21.95 -8.13
N GLN A 216 15.92 -22.90 -7.41
CA GLN A 216 14.83 -22.65 -6.47
C GLN A 216 15.04 -23.37 -5.14
N HIS A 217 14.69 -22.71 -4.04
CA HIS A 217 14.62 -23.32 -2.72
C HIS A 217 13.31 -24.08 -2.56
N VAL A 218 13.39 -25.40 -2.72
CA VAL A 218 12.25 -26.31 -2.65
C VAL A 218 12.19 -27.00 -1.30
N LYS A 219 10.98 -27.43 -0.88
CA LYS A 219 10.80 -28.19 0.37
C LYS A 219 11.61 -29.49 0.31
N TYR A 220 12.46 -29.71 1.30
CA TYR A 220 13.08 -31.01 1.53
C TYR A 220 12.25 -31.85 2.52
N THR A 221 12.00 -31.30 3.71
CA THR A 221 11.11 -31.89 4.70
C THR A 221 10.41 -30.81 5.52
N ALA A 222 9.27 -31.15 6.12
CA ALA A 222 8.54 -30.27 7.01
C ALA A 222 7.91 -31.08 8.14
N VAL A 223 7.90 -30.50 9.33
CA VAL A 223 7.32 -31.06 10.54
C VAL A 223 6.38 -30.01 11.13
N LEU A 224 5.19 -30.43 11.49
CA LEU A 224 4.13 -29.63 12.09
C LEU A 224 3.86 -30.21 13.49
N GLY A 225 4.36 -29.54 14.54
CA GLY A 225 4.38 -30.10 15.88
C GLY A 225 5.22 -31.38 15.93
N SER A 226 4.53 -32.51 16.12
CA SER A 226 5.12 -33.86 16.14
C SER A 226 4.79 -34.70 14.89
N ILE A 227 4.23 -34.11 13.84
CA ILE A 227 3.77 -34.83 12.65
C ILE A 227 4.56 -34.37 11.42
N ILE A 228 4.97 -35.31 10.56
CA ILE A 228 5.60 -34.99 9.28
C ILE A 228 4.54 -34.38 8.35
N SER A 229 4.77 -33.16 7.88
CA SER A 229 3.85 -32.46 6.98
C SER A 229 4.17 -32.75 5.51
N ASN A 230 3.18 -33.28 4.81
CA ASN A 230 3.22 -33.50 3.38
C ASN A 230 2.78 -32.27 2.58
N ASP A 231 2.36 -31.19 3.24
CA ASP A 231 1.84 -29.99 2.59
C ASP A 231 2.87 -29.37 1.64
N LYS A 232 2.40 -28.87 0.51
CA LYS A 232 3.25 -28.11 -0.41
C LYS A 232 3.61 -26.78 0.24
N ILE A 233 4.89 -26.41 0.17
CA ILE A 233 5.40 -25.12 0.64
C ILE A 233 5.84 -24.33 -0.60
N THR A 234 5.50 -23.04 -0.65
CA THR A 234 5.86 -22.13 -1.76
C THR A 234 7.34 -22.20 -2.07
N GLU A 235 7.71 -22.44 -3.32
CA GLU A 235 9.10 -22.43 -3.78
C GLU A 235 9.61 -20.99 -3.83
N ILE A 236 10.86 -20.77 -3.43
CA ILE A 236 11.47 -19.43 -3.39
C ILE A 236 12.59 -19.42 -4.42
N PRO A 237 12.51 -18.57 -5.47
CA PRO A 237 13.58 -18.45 -6.45
C PRO A 237 14.89 -18.02 -5.80
N GLN A 238 16.02 -18.55 -6.29
CA GLN A 238 17.33 -18.00 -6.00
C GLN A 238 17.40 -16.53 -6.46
N ASN A 239 18.15 -15.69 -5.75
CA ASN A 239 18.26 -14.25 -6.02
C ASN A 239 16.93 -13.49 -5.92
N SER A 240 15.94 -14.06 -5.24
CA SER A 240 14.76 -13.30 -4.84
C SER A 240 15.13 -12.56 -3.56
N ASN A 241 14.86 -11.26 -3.50
CA ASN A 241 15.09 -10.45 -2.29
C ASN A 241 14.27 -11.03 -1.12
N SER A 242 14.86 -11.99 -0.39
CA SER A 242 14.15 -12.94 0.46
C SER A 242 14.89 -13.15 1.77
N MET A 243 14.17 -13.63 2.79
CA MET A 243 14.74 -13.95 4.10
C MET A 243 15.91 -14.93 4.02
N ILE A 244 15.93 -15.86 3.05
CA ILE A 244 17.02 -16.84 2.88
C ILE A 244 18.28 -16.12 2.41
N ASP A 245 18.17 -15.35 1.32
CA ASP A 245 19.28 -14.62 0.72
C ASP A 245 19.86 -13.61 1.71
N ARG A 246 18.99 -12.87 2.40
CA ARG A 246 19.43 -11.88 3.39
C ARG A 246 20.07 -12.52 4.62
N SER A 247 19.49 -13.61 5.12
CA SER A 247 20.06 -14.37 6.25
C SER A 247 21.44 -14.92 5.90
N PHE A 248 21.63 -15.39 4.66
CA PHE A 248 22.92 -15.87 4.16
C PHE A 248 23.97 -14.75 4.10
N GLN A 249 23.62 -13.59 3.54
CA GLN A 249 24.50 -12.43 3.45
C GLN A 249 24.99 -11.96 4.84
N LEU A 250 24.06 -11.87 5.79
CA LEU A 250 24.36 -11.41 7.15
C LEU A 250 24.99 -12.50 8.04
N LYS A 251 24.93 -13.76 7.60
CA LYS A 251 25.31 -14.96 8.39
C LYS A 251 24.60 -14.98 9.75
N LYS A 252 23.33 -14.54 9.75
CA LYS A 252 22.50 -14.43 10.93
C LYS A 252 21.09 -14.89 10.64
N SER A 253 20.44 -15.46 11.65
CA SER A 253 19.02 -15.78 11.55
C SER A 253 18.20 -14.49 11.49
N LEU A 254 17.07 -14.52 10.78
CA LEU A 254 16.19 -13.36 10.59
C LEU A 254 14.75 -13.73 10.94
N ILE A 255 13.98 -12.76 11.44
CA ILE A 255 12.56 -12.92 11.79
C ILE A 255 11.71 -12.04 10.89
N ALA A 256 10.65 -12.59 10.31
CA ALA A 256 9.88 -11.93 9.26
C ALA A 256 9.19 -10.65 9.72
N SER A 257 8.66 -10.62 10.95
CA SER A 257 8.05 -9.41 11.53
C SER A 257 9.04 -8.24 11.71
N LEU A 258 10.33 -8.53 11.85
CA LEU A 258 11.40 -7.55 12.00
C LEU A 258 12.04 -7.15 10.66
N ASN A 259 11.78 -7.91 9.60
CA ASN A 259 12.44 -7.79 8.30
C ASN A 259 11.39 -7.89 7.16
N PRO A 260 10.34 -7.04 7.16
CA PRO A 260 9.19 -7.18 6.26
C PRO A 260 9.54 -7.02 4.78
N GLU A 261 10.58 -6.27 4.45
CA GLU A 261 11.07 -6.03 3.08
C GLU A 261 11.64 -7.29 2.40
N TYR A 262 12.04 -8.30 3.16
CA TYR A 262 12.52 -9.59 2.65
C TYR A 262 11.48 -10.70 2.84
N ASN A 263 10.31 -10.39 3.38
CA ASN A 263 9.23 -11.36 3.55
C ASN A 263 8.63 -11.71 2.19
N TYR A 264 8.75 -12.97 1.80
CA TYR A 264 8.27 -13.45 0.51
C TYR A 264 6.78 -13.80 0.61
N ASP A 265 5.96 -13.34 -0.35
CA ASP A 265 4.52 -13.61 -0.32
C ASP A 265 4.26 -15.13 -0.43
N THR A 266 3.69 -15.69 0.64
CA THR A 266 3.33 -17.10 0.71
C THR A 266 1.83 -17.24 0.87
N LYS A 267 1.24 -18.19 0.13
CA LYS A 267 -0.20 -18.49 0.19
C LYS A 267 -0.67 -18.99 1.57
N THR A 268 0.24 -19.34 2.48
CA THR A 268 -0.06 -19.91 3.79
C THR A 268 0.18 -18.86 4.87
N LYS A 269 -0.88 -18.44 5.58
CA LYS A 269 -0.74 -17.47 6.68
C LYS A 269 -0.15 -18.14 7.92
N TRP A 270 1.06 -17.72 8.26
CA TRP A 270 1.71 -17.89 9.56
C TRP A 270 1.84 -16.50 10.18
N ASP A 271 1.73 -16.39 11.50
CA ASP A 271 1.75 -15.09 12.16
C ASP A 271 3.15 -14.48 12.15
N ASP A 272 4.17 -15.32 12.32
CA ASP A 272 5.57 -14.96 12.16
C ASP A 272 6.42 -16.19 11.85
N TYR A 273 7.65 -15.98 11.39
CA TYR A 273 8.64 -17.05 11.22
C TYR A 273 10.08 -16.55 11.31
N MET A 274 10.96 -17.44 11.79
CA MET A 274 12.41 -17.25 11.76
C MET A 274 13.03 -18.09 10.64
N THR A 275 13.99 -17.51 9.92
CA THR A 275 14.80 -18.19 8.89
C THR A 275 16.24 -18.30 9.34
N ILE A 276 16.82 -19.48 9.17
CA ILE A 276 18.21 -19.83 9.47
C ILE A 276 18.82 -20.41 8.20
N THR A 277 19.98 -19.90 7.80
CA THR A 277 20.68 -20.37 6.59
C THR A 277 22.06 -20.91 6.93
N TYR A 278 22.40 -22.09 6.38
CA TYR A 278 23.65 -22.78 6.69
C TYR A 278 24.76 -22.36 5.71
N TYR A 279 25.52 -21.34 6.10
CA TYR A 279 26.42 -20.61 5.22
C TYR A 279 27.59 -21.42 4.64
N ASN A 280 27.95 -22.56 5.23
CA ASN A 280 29.00 -23.43 4.72
C ASN A 280 28.50 -24.42 3.66
N LEU A 281 27.19 -24.67 3.63
CA LEU A 281 26.56 -25.54 2.65
C LEU A 281 26.13 -24.69 1.47
N LYS A 282 26.92 -24.71 0.40
CA LYS A 282 26.68 -23.87 -0.78
C LYS A 282 26.71 -24.65 -2.08
N SER A 283 25.92 -24.19 -3.04
CA SER A 283 25.98 -24.66 -4.43
C SER A 283 26.03 -23.43 -5.34
N CYS A 284 27.10 -23.27 -6.11
CA CYS A 284 27.33 -22.08 -6.94
C CYS A 284 27.30 -20.76 -6.15
N ASP A 285 27.94 -20.75 -4.96
CA ASP A 285 28.00 -19.61 -4.02
C ASP A 285 26.68 -19.16 -3.38
N GLU A 286 25.63 -19.96 -3.56
CA GLU A 286 24.30 -19.73 -2.97
C GLU A 286 24.04 -20.69 -1.82
N PRO A 287 23.20 -20.31 -0.85
CA PRO A 287 22.86 -21.19 0.26
C PRO A 287 22.19 -22.47 -0.25
N PHE A 288 22.78 -23.63 0.01
CA PHE A 288 22.19 -24.90 -0.41
C PHE A 288 21.07 -25.35 0.53
N LEU A 289 21.21 -25.12 1.83
CA LEU A 289 20.28 -25.57 2.87
C LEU A 289 19.84 -24.40 3.74
N SER A 290 18.53 -24.32 3.99
CA SER A 290 17.95 -23.41 4.99
C SER A 290 16.89 -24.11 5.82
N MET A 291 16.68 -23.58 7.03
CA MET A 291 15.68 -24.01 7.99
C MET A 291 14.80 -22.82 8.34
N ALA A 292 13.49 -23.04 8.45
CA ALA A 292 12.58 -22.03 8.94
C ALA A 292 11.60 -22.58 9.97
N ILE A 293 11.39 -21.80 11.04
CA ILE A 293 10.48 -22.07 12.14
C ILE A 293 9.32 -21.08 12.03
N SER A 294 8.15 -21.55 11.64
CA SER A 294 6.92 -20.77 11.52
C SER A 294 6.02 -20.99 12.74
N ILE A 295 5.40 -19.93 13.25
CA ILE A 295 4.53 -19.98 14.43
C ILE A 295 3.12 -19.45 14.13
N LYS A 296 2.12 -20.01 14.80
CA LYS A 296 0.77 -19.45 14.99
C LYS A 296 0.67 -18.94 16.41
N TYR A 297 0.01 -17.82 16.63
CA TYR A 297 -0.12 -17.11 17.91
C TYR A 297 1.19 -16.44 18.37
N VAL A 298 1.52 -15.31 17.74
CA VAL A 298 2.72 -14.52 18.07
C VAL A 298 2.79 -14.11 19.54
N GLU A 299 1.65 -13.85 20.19
CA GLU A 299 1.60 -13.48 21.62
C GLU A 299 2.12 -14.58 22.54
N GLN A 300 1.97 -15.85 22.14
CA GLN A 300 2.39 -17.00 22.93
C GLN A 300 3.84 -17.39 22.63
N TYR A 301 4.21 -17.44 21.35
CA TYR A 301 5.47 -18.04 20.91
C TYR A 301 6.50 -17.05 20.34
N GLY A 302 6.13 -15.80 20.08
CA GLY A 302 7.01 -14.79 19.48
C GLY A 302 8.24 -14.48 20.33
N ASP A 303 8.06 -14.36 21.66
CA ASP A 303 9.17 -14.19 22.62
C ASP A 303 10.26 -15.26 22.45
N MET A 304 9.87 -16.52 22.15
CA MET A 304 10.85 -17.58 21.93
C MET A 304 11.64 -17.39 20.64
N LEU A 305 11.03 -16.90 19.55
CA LEU A 305 11.77 -16.56 18.32
C LEU A 305 12.80 -15.47 18.59
N TYR A 306 12.41 -14.41 19.31
CA TYR A 306 13.32 -13.33 19.69
C TYR A 306 14.47 -13.84 20.57
N PHE A 307 14.17 -14.72 21.53
CA PHE A 307 15.18 -15.33 22.37
C PHE A 307 16.15 -16.20 21.57
N LEU A 308 15.66 -17.04 20.65
CA LEU A 308 16.50 -17.88 19.79
C LEU A 308 17.43 -17.06 18.89
N ASN A 309 16.92 -15.95 18.35
CA ASN A 309 17.71 -15.02 17.54
C ASN A 309 18.78 -14.30 18.37
N PHE A 310 18.42 -13.81 19.57
CA PHE A 310 19.36 -13.21 20.51
C PHE A 310 20.44 -14.21 20.98
N TYR A 311 20.04 -15.44 21.27
CA TYR A 311 20.93 -16.54 21.64
C TYR A 311 21.86 -16.99 20.49
N LYS A 312 21.52 -16.62 19.24
CA LYS A 312 22.23 -17.05 18.02
C LYS A 312 22.15 -18.56 17.81
N ILE A 313 20.93 -19.10 17.83
CA ILE A 313 20.69 -20.54 17.64
C ILE A 313 21.33 -21.08 16.36
N GLU A 314 21.52 -20.25 15.33
CA GLU A 314 22.20 -20.63 14.10
C GLU A 314 23.63 -21.13 14.33
N GLU A 315 24.38 -20.57 15.29
CA GLU A 315 25.76 -20.98 15.59
C GLU A 315 25.79 -22.39 16.21
N CYS A 316 24.79 -22.68 17.05
CA CYS A 316 24.61 -24.01 17.62
C CYS A 316 24.23 -25.03 16.54
N MET A 317 23.26 -24.72 15.69
CA MET A 317 22.81 -25.64 14.65
C MET A 317 23.89 -25.89 13.59
N ASP A 318 24.66 -24.87 13.21
CA ASP A 318 25.75 -25.00 12.23
C ASP A 318 26.82 -25.99 12.70
N SER A 319 27.06 -26.12 14.01
CA SER A 319 27.98 -27.13 14.57
C SER A 319 27.52 -28.57 14.30
N TYR A 320 26.24 -28.87 14.50
CA TYR A 320 25.67 -30.21 14.24
C TYR A 320 25.61 -30.50 12.75
N ILE A 321 25.22 -29.51 11.94
CA ILE A 321 25.19 -29.65 10.48
C ILE A 321 26.59 -29.89 9.92
N LYS A 322 27.63 -29.22 10.42
CA LYS A 322 29.03 -29.51 10.05
C LYS A 322 29.45 -30.93 10.39
N MET A 323 28.99 -31.48 11.52
CA MET A 323 29.33 -32.85 11.91
C MET A 323 28.76 -33.86 10.94
N ILE A 324 27.48 -33.73 10.57
CA ILE A 324 26.85 -34.65 9.62
C ILE A 324 27.39 -34.45 8.20
N ASP A 325 27.65 -33.21 7.78
CA ASP A 325 28.16 -32.91 6.44
C ASP A 325 29.54 -33.53 6.19
N ARG A 326 30.42 -33.52 7.20
CA ARG A 326 31.71 -34.23 7.13
C ARG A 326 31.58 -35.74 6.94
N LYS A 327 30.42 -36.33 7.27
CA LYS A 327 30.16 -37.76 7.14
C LYS A 327 29.46 -38.11 5.84
N CYS A 328 28.46 -37.35 5.43
CA CYS A 328 27.61 -37.68 4.30
C CYS A 328 27.82 -36.83 3.05
N ASP A 329 28.46 -35.67 3.15
CA ASP A 329 28.46 -34.63 2.11
C ASP A 329 27.00 -34.32 1.68
N ILE A 330 26.35 -33.44 2.44
CA ILE A 330 24.92 -33.17 2.29
C ILE A 330 24.60 -32.70 0.89
N VAL A 331 25.46 -31.86 0.33
CA VAL A 331 25.26 -31.28 -1.01
C VAL A 331 25.28 -32.38 -2.06
N ASN A 332 26.26 -33.28 -2.04
CA ASN A 332 26.35 -34.37 -3.02
C ASN A 332 25.30 -35.47 -2.79
N THR A 333 24.91 -35.72 -1.54
CA THR A 333 23.86 -36.69 -1.23
C THR A 333 22.47 -36.22 -1.68
N LEU A 334 22.21 -34.90 -1.66
CA LEU A 334 20.89 -34.32 -1.94
C LEU A 334 20.73 -33.67 -3.32
N LYS A 335 21.83 -33.40 -4.03
CA LYS A 335 21.81 -33.15 -5.48
C LYS A 335 21.19 -34.35 -6.20
#